data_AF-B4IUZ9-F1
#
_entry.id   AF-B4IUZ9-F1
#
_cell.length_a   1.000
_cell.length_b   1.000
_cell.length_c   1.000
_cell.angle_alpha   90.00
_cell.angle_beta   90.00
_cell.angle_gamma   90.00
#
_symmetry.space_group_name_H-M   'P 1'
#
loop_
_entity.id
_entity.type
_entity.pdbx_description
1 polymer ?
#
loop_
_entity_poly.entity_id
_entity_poly.type
_entity_poly.pdbx_seq_one_letter_code
_entity_poly.pdbx_strand_id
1 'polypeptide(L)'
;LVVSDYKYFNRIKWQYMVLDEAQAIKSAASQRWKLLLGFSCRNRLLLSGTPIQNSMAELWALLHFIMPTLFDSHDEFNEWFSKDIESHAENKTGIDEKQISRLHMILKPFMLRRIKKDVENELSDKIEIMVYCPLTIRQKLLYRALKQKIRIEDLLHLTSGSTTTSSSSSASNLMNLVMQFRKVCNHPELFERRDAKSPFFMRCAEYTIPRLVHEEGLIHRMLPSRKHLLYNRFNIFKSEYMQRSLFDDVNVNSCFGFTRLCDLSVGDMVEVTLNGLID
;
A
#
# COMPACT_ATOMS: atom_id res chain seq x y z
N LEU A 1 19.82 25.43 -7.92
CA LEU A 1 21.25 25.81 -8.03
C LEU A 1 21.56 26.30 -9.43
N VAL A 2 21.95 25.48 -10.40
CA VAL A 2 22.34 26.01 -11.73
C VAL A 2 21.21 26.79 -12.44
N VAL A 3 19.96 26.34 -12.33
CA VAL A 3 18.79 27.04 -12.90
C VAL A 3 18.49 28.35 -12.16
N SER A 4 18.65 28.38 -10.83
CA SER A 4 18.38 29.58 -10.01
C SER A 4 19.47 30.64 -10.20
N ASP A 5 20.72 30.22 -10.32
CA ASP A 5 21.90 31.10 -10.33
C ASP A 5 22.44 31.36 -11.74
N TYR A 6 21.65 31.04 -12.77
CA TYR A 6 22.00 31.18 -14.18
C TYR A 6 22.59 32.55 -14.53
N LYS A 7 22.00 33.64 -14.01
CA LYS A 7 22.44 35.02 -14.27
C LYS A 7 23.89 35.28 -13.83
N TYR A 8 24.33 34.65 -12.74
CA TYR A 8 25.69 34.81 -12.22
C TYR A 8 26.67 33.97 -13.01
N PHE A 9 26.33 32.69 -13.25
CA PHE A 9 27.20 31.77 -13.96
C PHE A 9 27.38 32.08 -15.45
N ASN A 10 26.39 32.72 -16.08
CA ASN A 10 26.44 33.06 -17.50
C ASN A 10 27.44 34.19 -17.83
N ARG A 11 27.85 34.96 -16.83
CA ARG A 11 28.88 36.01 -17.00
C ARG A 11 30.29 35.43 -17.11
N ILE A 12 30.48 34.18 -16.66
CA ILE A 12 31.77 33.51 -16.62
C ILE A 12 31.89 32.64 -17.89
N LYS A 13 33.02 32.74 -18.57
CA LYS A 13 33.36 31.85 -19.68
C LYS A 13 34.03 30.59 -19.13
N TRP A 14 33.37 29.46 -19.25
CA TRP A 14 33.86 28.20 -18.73
C TRP A 14 34.70 27.46 -19.77
N GLN A 15 35.76 26.77 -19.32
CA GLN A 15 36.50 25.88 -20.20
C GLN A 15 35.86 24.50 -20.24
N TYR A 16 35.45 23.96 -19.09
CA TYR A 16 34.84 22.64 -18.98
C TYR A 16 33.48 22.72 -18.29
N MET A 17 32.50 22.03 -18.85
CA MET A 17 31.25 21.69 -18.19
C MET A 17 31.17 20.17 -18.08
N VAL A 18 31.09 19.66 -16.85
CA VAL A 18 30.89 18.23 -16.58
C VAL A 18 29.50 18.05 -16.00
N LEU A 19 28.66 17.27 -16.67
CA LEU A 19 27.34 16.91 -16.17
C LEU A 19 27.33 15.42 -15.85
N ASP A 20 27.23 15.13 -14.56
CA ASP A 20 26.92 13.79 -14.10
C ASP A 20 25.42 13.51 -14.21
N GLU A 21 25.06 12.25 -14.42
CA GLU A 21 23.69 11.79 -14.66
C GLU A 21 22.98 12.58 -15.79
N ALA A 22 23.60 12.59 -16.97
CA ALA A 22 23.10 13.30 -18.16
C ALA A 22 21.68 12.88 -18.59
N GLN A 23 21.17 11.73 -18.12
CA GLN A 23 19.75 11.38 -18.23
C GLN A 23 18.80 12.44 -17.64
N ALA A 24 19.26 13.27 -16.70
CA ALA A 24 18.49 14.39 -16.14
C ALA A 24 18.20 15.52 -17.15
N ILE A 25 18.93 15.58 -18.28
CA ILE A 25 18.77 16.58 -19.34
C ILE A 25 18.29 15.99 -20.67
N LYS A 26 17.67 14.80 -20.64
CA LYS A 26 17.24 14.06 -21.84
C LYS A 26 16.23 14.77 -22.76
N SER A 27 15.54 15.79 -22.27
CA SER A 27 14.50 16.50 -23.03
C SER A 27 14.97 17.90 -23.41
N ALA A 28 15.11 18.16 -24.72
CA ALA A 28 15.43 19.48 -25.26
C ALA A 28 14.37 20.55 -24.92
N ALA A 29 13.14 20.14 -24.65
CA ALA A 29 12.08 21.05 -24.20
C ALA A 29 12.29 21.55 -22.75
N SER A 30 13.10 20.84 -21.94
CA SER A 30 13.32 21.17 -20.53
C SER A 30 13.99 22.53 -20.35
N GLN A 31 13.48 23.31 -19.40
CA GLN A 31 14.09 24.58 -19.01
C GLN A 31 15.56 24.38 -18.56
N ARG A 32 15.86 23.27 -17.89
CA ARG A 32 17.22 22.95 -17.45
C ARG A 32 18.16 22.78 -18.64
N TRP A 33 17.72 22.09 -19.68
CA TRP A 33 18.49 21.88 -20.91
C TRP A 33 18.75 23.21 -21.63
N LYS A 34 17.69 24.03 -21.82
CA LYS A 34 17.79 25.34 -22.49
C LYS A 34 18.76 26.28 -21.80
N LEU A 35 18.71 26.34 -20.47
CA LEU A 35 19.62 27.18 -19.69
C LEU A 35 21.07 26.65 -19.75
N LEU A 36 21.25 25.33 -19.64
CA LEU A 36 22.59 24.73 -19.71
C LEU A 36 23.25 24.93 -21.08
N LEU A 37 22.47 24.85 -22.16
CA LEU A 37 22.95 25.07 -23.52
C LEU A 37 23.46 26.50 -23.73
N GLY A 38 22.82 27.48 -23.07
CA GLY A 38 23.17 28.90 -23.15
C GLY A 38 24.48 29.29 -22.47
N PHE A 39 25.06 28.42 -21.62
CA PHE A 39 26.36 28.72 -21.03
C PHE A 39 27.50 28.67 -22.05
N SER A 40 28.36 29.69 -22.00
CA SER A 40 29.60 29.72 -22.77
C SER A 40 30.61 28.73 -22.17
N CYS A 41 30.79 27.59 -22.85
CA CYS A 41 31.68 26.50 -22.44
C CYS A 41 32.43 25.95 -23.66
N ARG A 42 33.76 25.77 -23.57
CA ARG A 42 34.58 25.20 -24.67
C ARG A 42 34.42 23.69 -24.78
N ASN A 43 34.48 22.98 -23.67
CA ASN A 43 34.43 21.53 -23.60
C ASN A 43 33.24 21.10 -22.74
N ARG A 44 32.42 20.17 -23.24
CA ARG A 44 31.26 19.62 -22.54
C ARG A 44 31.42 18.11 -22.41
N LEU A 45 31.37 17.61 -21.18
CA LEU A 45 31.46 16.19 -20.84
C LEU A 45 30.16 15.75 -20.17
N LEU A 46 29.54 14.72 -20.73
CA LEU A 46 28.34 14.10 -20.19
C LEU A 46 28.68 12.71 -19.64
N LEU A 47 28.29 12.44 -18.40
CA LEU A 47 28.41 11.13 -17.76
C LEU A 47 27.00 10.59 -17.50
N SER A 48 26.74 9.33 -17.84
CA SER A 48 25.47 8.67 -17.57
C SER A 48 25.72 7.19 -17.31
N GLY A 49 25.22 6.68 -16.18
CA GLY A 49 25.31 5.26 -15.85
C GLY A 49 24.28 4.41 -16.60
N THR A 50 23.16 5.00 -17.00
CA THR A 50 22.11 4.33 -17.76
C THR A 50 22.30 4.58 -19.26
N PRO A 51 22.22 3.53 -20.09
CA PRO A 51 22.18 3.72 -21.54
C PRO A 51 20.91 4.50 -21.90
N ILE A 52 21.03 5.41 -22.87
CA ILE A 52 19.94 6.23 -23.43
C ILE A 52 18.73 5.34 -23.70
N GLN A 53 17.61 5.64 -23.05
CA GLN A 53 16.63 4.59 -22.78
C GLN A 53 15.45 4.53 -23.74
N ASN A 54 14.93 5.59 -24.38
CA ASN A 54 13.62 5.42 -25.05
C ASN A 54 13.26 6.26 -26.32
N SER A 55 14.09 7.16 -26.87
CA SER A 55 13.73 7.86 -28.13
C SER A 55 14.94 8.48 -28.88
N MET A 56 14.87 8.52 -30.22
CA MET A 56 15.83 9.28 -31.06
C MET A 56 15.88 10.77 -30.69
N ALA A 57 14.78 11.32 -30.19
CA ALA A 57 14.74 12.70 -29.70
C ALA A 57 15.61 12.90 -28.44
N GLU A 58 15.70 11.90 -27.55
CA GLU A 58 16.57 11.95 -26.37
C GLU A 58 18.06 11.87 -26.79
N LEU A 59 18.38 11.03 -27.79
CA LEU A 59 19.73 10.92 -28.35
C LEU A 59 20.16 12.24 -29.00
N TRP A 60 19.29 12.83 -29.84
CA TRP A 60 19.56 14.12 -30.48
C TRP A 60 19.77 15.22 -29.44
N ALA A 61 18.93 15.30 -28.40
CA ALA A 61 19.05 16.31 -27.36
C ALA A 61 20.40 16.26 -26.63
N LEU A 62 20.99 15.08 -26.44
CA LEU A 62 22.31 14.90 -25.84
C LEU A 62 23.45 15.23 -26.81
N LEU A 63 23.34 14.80 -28.07
CA LEU A 63 24.35 15.09 -29.10
C LEU A 63 24.43 16.58 -29.44
N HIS A 64 23.28 17.22 -29.66
CA HIS A 64 23.19 18.67 -29.85
C HIS A 64 23.74 19.43 -28.63
N PHE A 65 23.55 18.90 -27.43
CA PHE A 65 24.11 19.52 -26.23
C PHE A 65 25.66 19.50 -26.22
N ILE A 66 26.28 18.41 -26.67
CA ILE A 66 27.75 18.31 -26.75
C ILE A 66 28.28 19.17 -27.90
N MET A 67 27.65 19.09 -29.07
CA MET A 67 28.11 19.75 -30.30
C MET A 67 26.92 20.35 -31.06
N PRO A 68 26.50 21.59 -30.70
CA PRO A 68 25.31 22.19 -31.31
C PRO A 68 25.48 22.37 -32.82
N THR A 69 26.63 22.90 -33.26
CA THR A 69 26.94 23.24 -34.67
C THR A 69 26.91 22.08 -35.66
N LEU A 70 27.05 20.84 -35.19
CA LEU A 70 27.00 19.65 -36.07
C LEU A 70 25.59 19.07 -36.13
N PHE A 71 24.77 19.33 -35.12
CA PHE A 71 23.47 18.70 -34.93
C PHE A 71 22.37 19.76 -34.75
N ASP A 72 22.36 20.80 -35.57
CA ASP A 72 21.46 21.96 -35.41
C ASP A 72 19.99 21.63 -35.66
N SER A 73 19.69 20.74 -36.62
CA SER A 73 18.31 20.38 -36.97
C SER A 73 17.90 19.03 -36.41
N HIS A 74 16.84 19.03 -35.59
CA HIS A 74 16.20 17.80 -35.12
C HIS A 74 15.52 17.05 -36.27
N ASP A 75 14.94 17.78 -37.23
CA ASP A 75 14.21 17.19 -38.34
C ASP A 75 15.16 16.52 -39.34
N GLU A 76 16.34 17.10 -39.59
CA GLU A 76 17.38 16.45 -40.41
C GLU A 76 17.92 15.20 -39.73
N PHE A 77 18.14 15.28 -38.41
CA PHE A 77 18.54 14.12 -37.62
C PHE A 77 17.47 13.03 -37.71
N ASN A 78 16.20 13.38 -37.48
CA ASN A 78 15.11 12.44 -37.63
C ASN A 78 15.09 11.88 -39.04
N GLU A 79 15.13 12.68 -40.11
CA GLU A 79 15.15 12.16 -41.48
C GLU A 79 16.30 11.20 -41.77
N TRP A 80 17.50 11.49 -41.25
CA TRP A 80 18.67 10.60 -41.40
C TRP A 80 18.47 9.24 -40.71
N PHE A 81 17.63 9.17 -39.67
CA PHE A 81 17.40 7.94 -38.89
C PHE A 81 16.01 7.32 -39.09
N SER A 82 14.98 8.08 -39.46
CA SER A 82 13.58 7.66 -39.61
C SER A 82 13.25 7.26 -41.05
N LYS A 83 13.79 7.91 -42.09
CA LYS A 83 13.66 7.40 -43.48
C LYS A 83 14.25 6.00 -43.61
N ASP A 84 15.33 5.72 -42.91
CA ASP A 84 15.98 4.41 -42.93
C ASP A 84 15.23 3.34 -42.10
N ILE A 85 14.40 3.73 -41.11
CA ILE A 85 13.63 2.80 -40.26
C ILE A 85 12.20 2.60 -40.77
N GLU A 86 11.52 3.66 -41.22
CA GLU A 86 10.12 3.64 -41.66
C GLU A 86 9.95 3.09 -43.09
N SER A 87 10.92 3.31 -44.00
CA SER A 87 10.91 2.68 -45.34
C SER A 87 10.97 1.15 -45.29
N HIS A 88 11.27 0.58 -44.13
CA HIS A 88 11.31 -0.86 -43.89
C HIS A 88 10.12 -1.37 -43.07
N ALA A 89 9.28 -0.51 -42.47
CA ALA A 89 8.05 -0.96 -41.81
C ALA A 89 7.00 -1.52 -42.80
N GLU A 90 7.10 -1.15 -44.08
CA GLU A 90 6.29 -1.72 -45.17
C GLU A 90 6.77 -3.12 -45.60
N ASN A 91 8.03 -3.47 -45.34
CA ASN A 91 8.61 -4.77 -45.68
C ASN A 91 8.96 -5.54 -44.40
N LYS A 92 8.08 -6.48 -43.98
CA LYS A 92 8.14 -7.33 -42.76
C LYS A 92 9.39 -8.26 -42.64
N THR A 93 10.57 -7.79 -42.99
CA THR A 93 11.86 -8.46 -42.80
C THR A 93 12.60 -7.72 -41.69
N GLY A 94 13.09 -8.46 -40.70
CA GLY A 94 13.64 -7.93 -39.44
C GLY A 94 14.65 -6.78 -39.60
N ILE A 95 14.73 -5.97 -38.55
CA ILE A 95 15.62 -4.80 -38.42
C ILE A 95 17.05 -5.19 -38.85
N ASP A 96 17.55 -4.57 -39.92
CA ASP A 96 18.82 -4.94 -40.56
C ASP A 96 20.00 -4.45 -39.71
N GLU A 97 20.84 -5.37 -39.20
CA GLU A 97 22.01 -5.09 -38.36
C GLU A 97 22.95 -4.03 -38.97
N LYS A 98 22.93 -3.90 -40.31
CA LYS A 98 23.72 -2.93 -41.06
C LYS A 98 23.37 -1.47 -40.69
N GLN A 99 22.10 -1.14 -40.49
CA GLN A 99 21.69 0.23 -40.13
C GLN A 99 22.09 0.58 -38.70
N ILE A 100 21.88 -0.35 -37.77
CA ILE A 100 22.33 -0.23 -36.38
C ILE A 100 23.86 -0.06 -36.33
N SER A 101 24.60 -0.81 -37.16
CA SER A 101 26.05 -0.68 -37.25
C SER A 101 26.51 0.69 -37.77
N ARG A 102 25.80 1.28 -38.73
CA ARG A 102 26.08 2.63 -39.26
C ARG A 102 25.87 3.70 -38.19
N LEU A 103 24.77 3.59 -37.42
CA LEU A 103 24.50 4.48 -36.29
C LEU A 103 25.59 4.36 -35.22
N HIS A 104 25.98 3.13 -34.86
CA HIS A 104 27.09 2.90 -33.92
C HIS A 104 28.41 3.49 -34.42
N MET A 105 28.71 3.41 -35.72
CA MET A 105 29.92 3.98 -36.31
C MET A 105 29.97 5.50 -36.16
N ILE A 106 28.83 6.19 -36.37
CA ILE A 106 28.70 7.64 -36.19
C ILE A 106 28.81 8.03 -34.70
N LEU A 107 28.23 7.23 -33.79
CA LEU A 107 28.27 7.50 -32.35
C LEU A 107 29.61 7.17 -31.69
N LYS A 108 30.39 6.23 -32.24
CA LYS A 108 31.66 5.74 -31.68
C LYS A 108 32.66 6.84 -31.25
N PRO A 109 32.88 7.93 -32.01
CA PRO A 109 33.75 9.03 -31.56
C PRO A 109 33.15 9.87 -30.43
N PHE A 110 31.84 9.88 -30.26
CA PHE A 110 31.15 10.74 -29.28
C PHE A 110 30.78 10.00 -27.98
N MET A 111 30.68 8.68 -28.03
CA MET A 111 30.23 7.86 -26.91
C MET A 111 31.22 6.73 -26.63
N LEU A 112 31.77 6.73 -25.43
CA LEU A 112 32.50 5.59 -24.89
C LEU A 112 31.58 4.79 -23.96
N ARG A 113 31.21 3.59 -24.38
CA ARG A 113 30.42 2.65 -23.57
C ARG A 113 31.23 1.37 -23.33
N ARG A 114 31.33 0.95 -22.07
CA ARG A 114 31.95 -0.32 -21.65
C ARG A 114 30.91 -1.16 -20.92
N ILE A 115 30.94 -2.48 -21.09
CA ILE A 115 30.05 -3.40 -20.38
C ILE A 115 30.78 -3.89 -19.14
N LYS A 116 30.06 -4.15 -18.05
CA LYS A 116 30.65 -4.63 -16.80
C LYS A 116 31.44 -5.94 -16.97
N LYS A 117 30.98 -6.81 -17.89
CA LYS A 117 31.67 -8.03 -18.31
C LYS A 117 33.05 -7.79 -18.92
N ASP A 118 33.28 -6.63 -19.52
CA ASP A 118 34.55 -6.31 -20.20
C ASP A 118 35.61 -5.75 -19.24
N VAL A 119 35.22 -5.38 -18.01
CA VAL A 119 36.04 -4.59 -17.09
C VAL A 119 36.28 -5.31 -15.76
N GLU A 120 35.29 -6.03 -15.25
CA GLU A 120 35.36 -6.67 -13.93
C GLU A 120 35.18 -8.19 -14.04
N ASN A 121 36.29 -8.92 -14.11
CA ASN A 121 36.32 -10.39 -14.17
C ASN A 121 36.06 -11.08 -12.81
N GLU A 122 36.01 -10.31 -11.71
CA GLU A 122 35.88 -10.84 -10.35
C GLU A 122 34.41 -11.09 -9.93
N LEU A 123 33.44 -10.60 -10.69
CA LEU A 123 32.02 -10.77 -10.39
C LEU A 123 31.43 -11.98 -11.10
N SER A 124 30.67 -12.79 -10.35
CA SER A 124 29.86 -13.87 -10.91
C SER A 124 28.71 -13.33 -11.78
N ASP A 125 28.19 -14.18 -12.65
CA ASP A 125 27.08 -13.82 -13.55
C ASP A 125 25.80 -13.42 -12.78
N LYS A 126 25.12 -12.38 -13.27
CA LYS A 126 23.81 -11.97 -12.77
C LYS A 126 22.75 -13.00 -13.20
N ILE A 127 22.08 -13.61 -12.23
CA ILE A 127 20.91 -14.48 -12.46
C ILE A 127 19.64 -13.69 -12.16
N GLU A 128 18.70 -13.64 -13.11
CA GLU A 128 17.42 -12.98 -12.97
C GLU A 128 16.30 -14.02 -12.91
N ILE A 129 15.58 -14.09 -11.79
CA ILE A 129 14.51 -15.06 -11.56
C ILE A 129 13.18 -14.33 -11.50
N MET A 130 12.28 -14.68 -12.42
CA MET A 130 10.93 -14.11 -12.48
C MET A 130 9.96 -14.94 -11.64
N VAL A 131 9.46 -14.36 -10.55
CA VAL A 131 8.47 -15.01 -9.66
C VAL A 131 7.10 -14.39 -9.88
N TYR A 132 6.14 -15.20 -10.33
CA TYR A 132 4.76 -14.76 -10.54
C TYR A 132 3.94 -14.87 -9.25
N CYS A 133 3.27 -13.78 -8.86
CA CYS A 133 2.46 -13.72 -7.64
C CYS A 133 0.96 -13.64 -7.97
N PRO A 134 0.10 -14.53 -7.42
CA PRO A 134 -1.34 -14.44 -7.60
C PRO A 134 -1.95 -13.33 -6.72
N LEU A 135 -3.04 -12.73 -7.20
CA LEU A 135 -3.80 -11.73 -6.42
C LEU A 135 -4.63 -12.39 -5.31
N THR A 136 -4.68 -11.74 -4.15
CA THR A 136 -5.58 -12.12 -3.04
C THR A 136 -7.06 -11.88 -3.39
N ILE A 137 -7.98 -12.46 -2.62
CA ILE A 137 -9.43 -12.33 -2.87
C ILE A 137 -9.88 -10.86 -2.86
N ARG A 138 -9.44 -10.08 -1.85
CA ARG A 138 -9.75 -8.65 -1.77
C ARG A 138 -9.19 -7.88 -2.95
N GLN A 139 -7.92 -8.12 -3.32
CA GLN A 139 -7.31 -7.47 -4.49
C GLN A 139 -8.04 -7.83 -5.78
N LYS A 140 -8.46 -9.09 -5.98
CA LYS A 140 -9.26 -9.52 -7.14
C LYS A 140 -10.59 -8.76 -7.23
N LEU A 141 -11.28 -8.58 -6.10
CA LEU A 141 -12.55 -7.85 -6.06
C LEU A 141 -12.33 -6.38 -6.41
N LEU A 142 -11.35 -5.72 -5.79
CA LEU A 142 -11.00 -4.33 -6.09
C LEU A 142 -10.55 -4.15 -7.54
N TYR A 143 -9.76 -5.09 -8.07
CA TYR A 143 -9.28 -5.09 -9.45
C TYR A 143 -10.44 -5.24 -10.45
N ARG A 144 -11.41 -6.12 -10.18
CA ARG A 144 -12.63 -6.25 -10.99
C ARG A 144 -13.50 -5.00 -10.92
N ALA A 145 -13.67 -4.42 -9.73
CA ALA A 145 -14.40 -3.17 -9.55
C ALA A 145 -13.75 -2.01 -10.32
N LEU A 146 -12.41 -1.93 -10.32
CA LEU A 146 -11.66 -0.98 -11.17
C LEU A 146 -11.88 -1.24 -12.65
N LYS A 147 -11.83 -2.51 -13.09
CA LYS A 147 -12.07 -2.89 -14.48
C LYS A 147 -13.48 -2.51 -14.96
N GLN A 148 -14.49 -2.64 -14.10
CA GLN A 148 -15.88 -2.23 -14.41
C GLN A 148 -16.06 -0.71 -14.51
N LYS A 149 -15.26 0.08 -13.79
CA LYS A 149 -15.29 1.55 -13.88
C LYS A 149 -14.72 2.07 -15.20
N ILE A 150 -14.01 1.25 -15.96
CA ILE A 150 -13.52 1.62 -17.29
C ILE A 150 -14.71 1.52 -18.25
N ARG A 151 -15.17 2.65 -18.76
CA ARG A 151 -16.16 2.66 -19.84
C ARG A 151 -15.48 2.12 -21.10
N ILE A 152 -16.10 1.13 -21.73
CA ILE A 152 -15.61 0.53 -22.99
C ILE A 152 -15.56 1.61 -24.09
N GLU A 153 -16.44 2.60 -24.04
CA GLU A 153 -16.48 3.76 -24.95
C GLU A 153 -15.19 4.60 -24.89
N ASP A 154 -14.62 4.82 -23.70
CA ASP A 154 -13.37 5.58 -23.53
C ASP A 154 -12.17 4.84 -24.15
N LEU A 155 -12.19 3.50 -24.14
CA LEU A 155 -11.16 2.66 -24.77
C LEU A 155 -11.31 2.61 -26.29
N LEU A 156 -12.54 2.51 -26.80
CA LEU A 156 -12.83 2.45 -28.23
C LEU A 156 -12.49 3.76 -28.95
N HIS A 157 -12.79 4.91 -28.34
CA HIS A 157 -12.45 6.22 -28.91
C HIS A 157 -10.95 6.43 -29.13
N LEU A 158 -10.09 5.78 -28.33
CA LEU A 158 -8.63 5.83 -28.49
C LEU A 158 -8.13 4.93 -29.61
N THR A 159 -8.75 3.77 -29.81
CA THR A 159 -8.37 2.86 -30.89
C THR A 159 -8.85 3.34 -32.26
N SER A 160 -9.90 4.16 -32.30
CA SER A 160 -10.54 4.60 -33.55
C SER A 160 -10.01 5.92 -34.11
N GLY A 161 -8.94 6.50 -33.56
CA GLY A 161 -8.23 7.65 -34.18
C GLY A 161 -9.07 8.92 -34.40
N SER A 162 -10.25 9.03 -33.78
CA SER A 162 -11.16 10.16 -33.96
C SER A 162 -10.66 11.36 -33.14
N THR A 163 -9.88 12.22 -33.80
CA THR A 163 -9.44 13.55 -33.38
C THR A 163 -10.62 14.47 -33.11
N THR A 164 -11.24 14.34 -31.95
CA THR A 164 -12.08 15.38 -31.37
C THR A 164 -11.49 15.86 -30.05
N THR A 165 -11.58 17.17 -29.85
CA THR A 165 -10.80 18.07 -28.98
C THR A 165 -10.85 17.82 -27.46
N SER A 166 -11.31 16.64 -27.00
CA SER A 166 -11.37 16.24 -25.58
C SER A 166 -10.39 15.12 -25.18
N SER A 167 -9.43 14.78 -26.04
CA SER A 167 -8.52 13.63 -25.85
C SER A 167 -7.55 13.74 -24.66
N SER A 168 -7.20 14.95 -24.21
CA SER A 168 -6.25 15.17 -23.12
C SER A 168 -6.80 14.77 -21.74
N SER A 169 -8.09 14.99 -21.48
CA SER A 169 -8.73 14.62 -20.22
C SER A 169 -8.89 13.10 -20.10
N SER A 170 -9.31 12.42 -21.19
CA SER A 170 -9.43 10.96 -21.23
C SER A 170 -8.09 10.24 -21.05
N ALA A 171 -7.01 10.72 -21.67
CA ALA A 171 -5.66 10.16 -21.48
C ALA A 171 -5.16 10.34 -20.03
N SER A 172 -5.43 11.48 -19.40
CA SER A 172 -5.09 11.72 -17.99
C SER A 172 -5.87 10.81 -17.03
N ASN A 173 -7.14 10.52 -17.33
CA ASN A 173 -7.97 9.59 -16.58
C ASN A 173 -7.46 8.14 -16.69
N LEU A 174 -6.94 7.74 -17.84
CA LEU A 174 -6.35 6.42 -18.07
C LEU A 174 -4.99 6.24 -17.39
N MET A 175 -4.13 7.25 -17.41
CA MET A 175 -2.86 7.21 -16.67
C MET A 175 -3.12 7.07 -15.17
N ASN A 176 -4.16 7.72 -14.66
CA ASN A 176 -4.64 7.53 -13.30
C ASN A 176 -5.12 6.08 -13.08
N LEU A 177 -5.86 5.48 -14.02
CA LEU A 177 -6.30 4.07 -13.92
C LEU A 177 -5.13 3.07 -13.85
N VAL A 178 -4.11 3.21 -14.69
CA VAL A 178 -2.91 2.34 -14.64
C VAL A 178 -2.24 2.45 -13.27
N MET A 179 -2.12 3.67 -12.75
CA MET A 179 -1.63 3.90 -11.39
C MET A 179 -2.51 3.23 -10.32
N GLN A 180 -3.84 3.25 -10.46
CA GLN A 180 -4.73 2.55 -9.53
C GLN A 180 -4.59 1.03 -9.59
N PHE A 181 -4.43 0.45 -10.79
CA PHE A 181 -4.15 -0.99 -10.93
C PHE A 181 -2.84 -1.37 -10.22
N ARG A 182 -1.78 -0.56 -10.40
CA ARG A 182 -0.51 -0.75 -9.69
C ARG A 182 -0.68 -0.68 -8.17
N LYS A 183 -1.47 0.28 -7.67
CA LYS A 183 -1.77 0.38 -6.23
C LYS A 183 -2.45 -0.88 -5.69
N VAL A 184 -3.48 -1.38 -6.37
CA VAL A 184 -4.20 -2.60 -5.95
C VAL A 184 -3.29 -3.83 -5.97
N CYS A 185 -2.46 -3.99 -7.01
CA CYS A 185 -1.50 -5.09 -7.10
C CYS A 185 -0.44 -5.03 -5.99
N ASN A 186 0.06 -3.84 -5.66
CA ASN A 186 1.04 -3.66 -4.59
C ASN A 186 0.44 -3.90 -3.21
N HIS A 187 -0.63 -3.16 -2.85
CA HIS A 187 -1.31 -3.34 -1.57
C HIS A 187 -2.74 -2.73 -1.59
N PRO A 188 -3.79 -3.45 -1.16
CA PRO A 188 -5.16 -2.97 -1.24
C PRO A 188 -5.44 -1.70 -0.41
N GLU A 189 -4.68 -1.46 0.68
CA GLU A 189 -4.86 -0.27 1.52
C GLU A 189 -4.25 1.02 0.95
N LEU A 190 -3.41 0.92 -0.09
CA LEU A 190 -2.98 2.10 -0.85
C LEU A 190 -4.11 2.64 -1.74
N PHE A 191 -5.10 1.78 -2.03
CA PHE A 191 -6.28 2.16 -2.81
C PHE A 191 -7.42 2.58 -1.90
N GLU A 192 -7.80 1.73 -0.95
CA GLU A 192 -8.90 1.99 -0.01
C GLU A 192 -8.48 1.51 1.39
N ARG A 193 -8.24 2.48 2.30
CA ARG A 193 -7.91 2.19 3.69
C ARG A 193 -9.16 1.73 4.43
N ARG A 194 -9.01 0.71 5.27
CA ARG A 194 -10.06 0.28 6.19
C ARG A 194 -9.94 1.11 7.46
N ASP A 195 -10.90 1.99 7.69
CA ASP A 195 -11.01 2.69 8.95
C ASP A 195 -11.42 1.72 10.07
N ALA A 196 -10.93 1.99 11.29
CA ALA A 196 -11.32 1.23 12.46
C ALA A 196 -12.81 1.44 12.74
N LYS A 197 -13.58 0.34 12.77
CA LYS A 197 -15.01 0.36 13.10
C LYS A 197 -15.19 -0.18 14.51
N SER A 198 -15.80 0.60 15.39
CA SER A 198 -16.28 0.13 16.69
C SER A 198 -17.74 -0.34 16.57
N PRO A 199 -18.19 -1.28 17.42
CA PRO A 199 -19.61 -1.56 17.56
C PRO A 199 -20.40 -0.28 17.89
N PHE A 200 -21.70 -0.30 17.58
CA PHE A 200 -22.58 0.79 17.96
C PHE A 200 -22.67 0.88 19.49
N PHE A 201 -22.29 2.03 20.03
CA PHE A 201 -22.41 2.33 21.46
C PHE A 201 -23.69 3.13 21.69
N MET A 202 -24.60 2.57 22.48
CA MET A 202 -25.78 3.27 22.96
C MET A 202 -25.66 3.51 24.47
N ARG A 203 -25.75 4.77 24.90
CA ARG A 203 -25.90 5.07 26.32
C ARG A 203 -27.35 4.79 26.72
N CYS A 204 -27.56 3.84 27.63
CA CYS A 204 -28.88 3.61 28.21
C CYS A 204 -29.37 4.87 28.93
N ALA A 205 -30.68 5.12 28.89
CA ALA A 205 -31.28 6.22 29.62
C ALA A 205 -31.08 6.05 31.13
N GLU A 206 -30.78 7.14 31.83
CA GLU A 206 -30.69 7.15 33.28
C GLU A 206 -32.08 6.91 33.87
N TYR A 207 -32.19 5.93 34.78
CA TYR A 207 -33.43 5.62 35.48
C TYR A 207 -33.47 6.38 36.81
N THR A 208 -34.35 7.39 36.91
CA THR A 208 -34.48 8.23 38.11
C THR A 208 -35.38 7.56 39.15
N ILE A 209 -34.79 7.11 40.26
CA ILE A 209 -35.51 6.53 41.39
C ILE A 209 -35.51 7.53 42.55
N PRO A 210 -36.66 7.81 43.19
CA PRO A 210 -36.70 8.61 44.41
C PRO A 210 -35.80 8.02 45.50
N ARG A 211 -35.03 8.87 46.19
CA ARG A 211 -34.07 8.46 47.22
C ARG A 211 -34.69 7.54 48.28
N LEU A 212 -35.92 7.85 48.70
CA LEU A 212 -36.66 7.06 49.68
C LEU A 212 -36.83 5.60 49.23
N VAL A 213 -37.16 5.35 47.96
CA VAL A 213 -37.36 3.99 47.45
C VAL A 213 -36.03 3.23 47.32
N HIS A 214 -34.98 3.91 46.87
CA HIS A 214 -33.65 3.32 46.69
C HIS A 214 -32.95 3.00 48.02
N GLU A 215 -33.04 3.89 49.01
CA GLU A 215 -32.36 3.72 50.30
C GLU A 215 -33.21 2.97 51.32
N GLU A 216 -34.49 3.34 51.43
CA GLU A 216 -35.37 2.95 52.53
C GLU A 216 -36.48 1.97 52.08
N GLY A 217 -36.94 2.02 50.83
CA GLY A 217 -38.01 1.15 50.31
C GLY A 217 -37.60 -0.31 50.06
N LEU A 218 -36.31 -0.64 50.18
CA LEU A 218 -35.82 -1.99 49.96
C LEU A 218 -36.09 -2.87 51.18
N ILE A 219 -37.08 -3.75 51.07
CA ILE A 219 -37.50 -4.73 52.11
C ILE A 219 -36.29 -5.52 52.66
N HIS A 220 -35.32 -5.81 51.79
CA HIS A 220 -34.11 -6.53 52.13
C HIS A 220 -33.15 -5.79 53.08
N ARG A 221 -33.22 -4.45 53.17
CA ARG A 221 -32.45 -3.60 54.09
C ARG A 221 -33.25 -3.21 55.33
N MET A 222 -34.56 -3.02 55.19
CA MET A 222 -35.44 -2.53 56.26
C MET A 222 -35.68 -3.52 57.40
N LEU A 223 -35.67 -4.83 57.14
CA LEU A 223 -35.92 -5.86 58.16
C LEU A 223 -34.77 -6.87 58.26
N PRO A 224 -33.58 -6.46 58.76
CA PRO A 224 -32.46 -7.37 58.99
C PRO A 224 -32.82 -8.50 59.96
N SER A 225 -33.70 -8.21 60.92
CA SER A 225 -34.21 -9.17 61.91
C SER A 225 -34.96 -10.33 61.24
N ARG A 226 -35.83 -10.05 60.26
CA ARG A 226 -36.56 -11.09 59.52
C ARG A 226 -35.60 -11.99 58.75
N LYS A 227 -34.59 -11.43 58.08
CA LYS A 227 -33.55 -12.22 57.41
C LYS A 227 -32.75 -13.03 58.41
N HIS A 228 -32.28 -12.41 59.50
CA HIS A 228 -31.51 -13.10 60.53
C HIS A 228 -32.30 -14.27 61.13
N LEU A 229 -33.58 -14.09 61.44
CA LEU A 229 -34.44 -15.15 61.94
C LEU A 229 -34.62 -16.26 60.91
N LEU A 230 -34.96 -15.93 59.67
CA LEU A 230 -35.19 -16.93 58.62
C LEU A 230 -33.92 -17.70 58.24
N TYR A 231 -32.78 -17.04 58.11
CA TYR A 231 -31.52 -17.68 57.68
C TYR A 231 -30.72 -18.33 58.84
N ASN A 232 -30.81 -17.82 60.08
CA ASN A 232 -30.00 -18.33 61.20
C ASN A 232 -30.78 -19.11 62.27
N ARG A 233 -32.08 -18.87 62.46
CA ARG A 233 -32.85 -19.50 63.55
C ARG A 233 -33.92 -20.47 63.05
N PHE A 234 -34.60 -20.14 61.96
CA PHE A 234 -35.63 -20.99 61.37
C PHE A 234 -35.17 -21.73 60.10
N ASN A 235 -33.89 -21.61 59.74
CA ASN A 235 -33.34 -22.37 58.63
C ASN A 235 -33.08 -23.81 59.05
N ILE A 236 -33.83 -24.74 58.48
CA ILE A 236 -33.71 -26.19 58.73
C ILE A 236 -32.35 -26.70 58.26
N PHE A 237 -31.77 -26.08 57.23
CA PHE A 237 -30.45 -26.42 56.68
C PHE A 237 -29.29 -25.76 57.43
N LYS A 238 -29.49 -25.33 58.68
CA LYS A 238 -28.36 -24.93 59.53
C LYS A 238 -27.70 -26.16 60.13
N SER A 239 -26.37 -26.14 60.24
CA SER A 239 -25.57 -27.29 60.70
C SER A 239 -26.06 -27.86 62.05
N GLU A 240 -26.47 -27.01 62.98
CA GLU A 240 -26.98 -27.42 64.30
C GLU A 240 -28.25 -28.27 64.21
N TYR A 241 -29.22 -27.87 63.38
CA TYR A 241 -30.49 -28.60 63.23
C TYR A 241 -30.32 -29.89 62.43
N MET A 242 -29.48 -29.86 61.39
CA MET A 242 -29.13 -31.06 60.62
C MET A 242 -28.39 -32.08 61.47
N GLN A 243 -27.45 -31.63 62.31
CA GLN A 243 -26.73 -32.52 63.23
C GLN A 243 -27.65 -33.15 64.27
N ARG A 244 -28.55 -32.38 64.90
CA ARG A 244 -29.54 -32.96 65.83
C ARG A 244 -30.43 -34.00 65.15
N SER A 245 -30.94 -33.72 63.95
CA SER A 245 -31.77 -34.67 63.20
C SER A 245 -31.02 -35.94 62.76
N LEU A 246 -29.70 -35.88 62.59
CA LEU A 246 -28.87 -37.00 62.16
C LEU A 246 -28.35 -37.89 63.31
N PHE A 247 -28.27 -37.37 64.53
CA PHE A 247 -27.54 -38.02 65.63
C PHE A 247 -28.26 -38.05 66.99
N ASP A 248 -29.26 -37.21 67.28
CA ASP A 248 -29.93 -37.18 68.59
C ASP A 248 -31.18 -38.07 68.68
N ASP A 249 -31.88 -38.36 67.57
CA ASP A 249 -33.12 -39.13 67.61
C ASP A 249 -32.90 -40.65 67.46
N VAL A 250 -33.39 -41.42 68.44
CA VAL A 250 -33.43 -42.91 68.46
C VAL A 250 -34.41 -43.49 67.40
N ASN A 251 -35.07 -42.64 66.61
CA ASN A 251 -36.05 -43.04 65.59
C ASN A 251 -35.40 -43.19 64.21
N VAL A 252 -35.74 -44.30 63.53
CA VAL A 252 -35.15 -44.78 62.26
C VAL A 252 -35.38 -43.86 61.04
N ASN A 253 -36.24 -42.84 61.15
CA ASN A 253 -36.61 -41.96 60.04
C ASN A 253 -36.05 -40.54 60.19
N SER A 254 -34.73 -40.36 59.97
CA SER A 254 -34.11 -39.03 59.93
C SER A 254 -34.40 -38.32 58.61
N CYS A 255 -34.90 -37.08 58.65
CA CYS A 255 -35.18 -36.26 57.46
C CYS A 255 -33.93 -35.95 56.62
N PHE A 256 -32.73 -36.00 57.22
CA PHE A 256 -31.46 -35.72 56.55
C PHE A 256 -30.61 -36.97 56.32
N GLY A 257 -31.14 -38.18 56.56
CA GLY A 257 -30.40 -39.43 56.41
C GLY A 257 -29.81 -39.67 55.02
N PHE A 258 -30.43 -39.12 53.97
CA PHE A 258 -29.93 -39.20 52.60
C PHE A 258 -28.57 -38.53 52.39
N THR A 259 -28.19 -37.53 53.22
CA THR A 259 -26.91 -36.82 53.09
C THR A 259 -25.71 -37.76 53.22
N ARG A 260 -25.84 -38.82 54.04
CA ARG A 260 -24.84 -39.89 54.17
C ARG A 260 -24.73 -40.80 52.94
N LEU A 261 -25.81 -40.94 52.16
CA LEU A 261 -25.82 -41.74 50.93
C LEU A 261 -25.27 -40.97 49.73
N CYS A 262 -25.32 -39.64 49.78
CA CYS A 262 -24.85 -38.76 48.73
C CYS A 262 -23.39 -38.28 48.92
N ASP A 263 -22.66 -38.80 49.92
CA ASP A 263 -21.32 -38.34 50.31
C ASP A 263 -21.21 -36.81 50.52
N LEU A 264 -22.29 -36.18 51.00
CA LEU A 264 -22.32 -34.74 51.25
C LEU A 264 -22.09 -34.45 52.73
N SER A 265 -21.17 -33.54 53.03
CA SER A 265 -21.02 -33.07 54.40
C SER A 265 -22.13 -32.08 54.78
N VAL A 266 -22.41 -31.96 56.07
CA VAL A 266 -23.37 -30.97 56.60
C VAL A 266 -22.92 -29.55 56.25
N GLY A 267 -21.62 -29.31 56.10
CA GLY A 267 -21.06 -28.03 55.64
C GLY A 267 -21.43 -27.74 54.19
N ASP A 268 -21.24 -28.73 53.30
CA ASP A 268 -21.53 -28.59 51.86
C ASP A 268 -23.02 -28.29 51.63
N MET A 269 -23.91 -28.91 52.41
CA MET A 269 -25.34 -28.66 52.35
C MET A 269 -25.72 -27.23 52.79
N VAL A 270 -25.04 -26.68 53.79
CA VAL A 270 -25.26 -25.28 54.22
C VAL A 270 -24.76 -24.32 53.14
N GLU A 271 -23.63 -24.64 52.52
CA GLU A 271 -23.03 -23.81 51.49
C GLU A 271 -23.90 -23.78 50.23
N VAL A 272 -24.34 -24.95 49.73
CA VAL A 272 -25.24 -25.04 48.58
C VAL A 272 -26.57 -24.33 48.83
N THR A 273 -27.09 -24.36 50.07
CA THR A 273 -28.39 -23.73 50.38
C THR A 273 -28.31 -22.22 50.54
N LEU A 274 -27.17 -21.68 50.99
CA LEU A 274 -26.97 -20.23 51.16
C LEU A 274 -26.41 -19.54 49.92
N ASN A 275 -25.46 -20.19 49.24
CA ASN A 275 -24.74 -19.61 48.10
C ASN A 275 -25.28 -20.12 46.74
N GLY A 276 -26.18 -21.10 46.75
CA GLY A 276 -26.62 -21.81 45.56
C GLY A 276 -25.64 -22.90 45.14
N LEU A 277 -26.00 -23.67 44.10
CA LEU A 277 -25.02 -24.49 43.38
C LEU A 277 -24.07 -23.52 42.67
N ILE A 278 -22.84 -23.44 43.18
CA ILE A 278 -21.75 -22.79 42.46
C ILE A 278 -21.41 -23.77 41.32
N ASP A 279 -21.67 -23.39 40.07
CA ASP A 279 -21.01 -24.00 38.91
C ASP A 279 -19.50 -23.65 38.96
#